data_AF-A0A941IMQ3-F1
#
_entry.id   AF-A0A941IMQ3-F1
#
_cell.length_a   1.000
_cell.length_b   1.000
_cell.length_c   1.000
_cell.angle_alpha   90.00
_cell.angle_beta   90.00
_cell.angle_gamma   90.00
#
_symmetry.space_group_name_H-M   'P 1'
#
loop_
_entity.id
_entity.type
_entity.pdbx_description
1 polymer ?
#
loop_
_entity_poly.entity_id
_entity_poly.type
_entity_poly.pdbx_seq_one_letter_code
_entity_poly.pdbx_strand_id
1 'polypeptide(L)'
;MAVGRAERQAERRPRFQEVFGRDAGAALELIELVELAWHDCYDEITPPANVIEDIVVSSEGSLAKLISAARLAVTDARDLQLLAEDIRSGRGRRRN
;
A
#
# COMPACT_ATOMS: atom_id res chain seq x y z
N MET A 1 -21.64 -0.40 2.06
CA MET A 1 -21.66 1.06 2.34
C MET A 1 -20.41 1.66 1.73
N ALA A 2 -20.51 2.75 0.97
CA ALA A 2 -19.34 3.49 0.54
C ALA A 2 -18.81 4.29 1.73
N VAL A 3 -17.89 3.69 2.49
CA VAL A 3 -17.12 4.36 3.54
C VAL A 3 -16.36 5.51 2.88
N GLY A 4 -16.50 6.73 3.38
CA GLY A 4 -15.86 7.91 2.78
C GLY A 4 -14.33 7.81 2.82
N ARG A 5 -13.61 8.52 1.93
CA ARG A 5 -12.14 8.52 1.92
C ARG A 5 -11.53 8.89 3.28
N ALA A 6 -12.05 9.95 3.91
CA ALA A 6 -11.62 10.39 5.24
C ALA A 6 -11.83 9.33 6.32
N GLU A 7 -12.91 8.54 6.21
CA GLU A 7 -13.23 7.47 7.16
C GLU A 7 -12.28 6.29 6.98
N ARG A 8 -12.01 5.86 5.73
CA ARG A 8 -10.96 4.86 5.43
C ARG A 8 -9.58 5.29 5.93
N GLN A 9 -9.24 6.57 5.79
CA GLN A 9 -7.98 7.11 6.29
C GLN A 9 -7.92 7.04 7.82
N ALA A 10 -9.01 7.41 8.51
CA ALA A 10 -9.11 7.34 9.96
C ALA A 10 -9.00 5.89 10.48
N GLU A 11 -9.65 4.94 9.82
CA GLU A 11 -9.59 3.51 10.14
C GLU A 11 -8.18 2.93 10.00
N ARG A 12 -7.43 3.34 8.97
CA ARG A 12 -6.06 2.84 8.72
C ARG A 12 -5.01 3.48 9.62
N ARG A 13 -5.30 4.65 10.20
CA ARG A 13 -4.31 5.45 10.94
C ARG A 13 -3.59 4.71 12.07
N PRO A 14 -4.24 3.92 12.94
CA PRO A 14 -3.55 3.17 13.99
C PRO A 14 -2.48 2.22 13.44
N ARG A 15 -2.83 1.41 12.42
CA ARG A 15 -1.90 0.48 11.77
C ARG A 15 -0.72 1.20 11.11
N PHE A 16 -0.98 2.33 10.45
CA PHE A 16 0.08 3.11 9.79
C PHE A 16 1.01 3.77 10.82
N GLN A 17 0.49 4.16 11.97
CA GLN A 17 1.28 4.65 13.10
C GLN A 17 2.23 3.58 13.64
N GLU A 18 1.77 2.33 13.75
CA GLU A 18 2.58 1.20 14.20
C GLU A 18 3.70 0.86 13.21
N VAL A 19 3.40 0.90 11.90
CA VAL A 19 4.34 0.46 10.85
C VAL A 19 5.35 1.56 10.47
N PHE A 20 4.90 2.82 10.36
CA PHE A 20 5.71 3.92 9.83
C PHE A 20 6.08 4.99 10.88
N GLY A 21 5.53 4.91 12.10
CA GLY A 21 5.84 5.84 13.18
C GLY A 21 5.58 7.30 12.80
N ARG A 22 6.65 8.09 12.71
CA ARG A 22 6.58 9.52 12.37
C ARG A 22 6.13 9.78 10.94
N ASP A 23 6.35 8.82 10.04
CA ASP A 23 6.00 8.94 8.62
C ASP A 23 4.57 8.49 8.31
N ALA A 24 3.79 8.10 9.32
CA ALA A 24 2.43 7.56 9.15
C ALA A 24 1.49 8.51 8.40
N GLY A 25 1.61 9.82 8.61
CA GLY A 25 0.83 10.82 7.87
C GLY A 25 1.12 10.79 6.37
N ALA A 26 2.40 10.89 6.00
CA ALA A 26 2.84 10.83 4.61
C ALA A 26 2.50 9.48 3.95
N ALA A 27 2.61 8.38 4.70
CA ALA A 27 2.23 7.06 4.23
C ALA A 27 0.72 6.96 3.92
N LEU A 28 -0.14 7.56 4.76
CA LEU A 28 -1.59 7.61 4.51
C LEU A 28 -1.94 8.49 3.31
N GLU A 29 -1.28 9.64 3.15
CA GLU A 29 -1.44 10.52 1.97
C GLU A 29 -1.08 9.78 0.68
N LEU A 30 0.01 9.01 0.68
CA LEU A 30 0.39 8.20 -0.47
C LEU A 30 -0.65 7.12 -0.80
N ILE A 31 -1.25 6.48 0.21
CA ILE A 31 -2.34 5.52 -0.02
C ILE A 31 -3.56 6.21 -0.63
N GLU A 32 -3.89 7.44 -0.20
CA GLU A 32 -4.96 8.21 -0.83
C GLU A 32 -4.64 8.49 -2.31
N LEU A 33 -3.39 8.82 -2.65
CA LEU A 33 -2.99 8.98 -4.05
C LEU A 33 -3.15 7.68 -4.86
N VAL A 34 -2.87 6.52 -4.25
CA VAL A 34 -3.13 5.22 -4.89
C VAL A 34 -4.63 5.02 -5.11
N GLU A 35 -5.49 5.36 -4.14
CA GLU A 35 -6.95 5.26 -4.33
C GLU A 35 -7.44 6.14 -5.50
N LEU A 36 -6.89 7.34 -5.65
CA LEU A 36 -7.23 8.25 -6.75
C LEU A 36 -6.76 7.71 -8.10
N ALA A 37 -5.53 7.20 -8.18
CA ALA A 37 -4.97 6.65 -9.41
C ALA A 37 -5.58 5.31 -9.81
N TRP A 38 -6.15 4.55 -8.86
CA TRP A 38 -6.67 3.20 -9.11
C TRP A 38 -7.77 3.19 -10.17
N HIS A 39 -8.67 4.16 -10.11
CA HIS A 39 -9.75 4.31 -11.10
C HIS A 39 -9.20 4.46 -12.52
N ASP A 40 -8.17 5.29 -12.70
CA ASP A 40 -7.60 5.54 -14.02
C ASP A 40 -6.83 4.33 -14.57
N CYS A 41 -6.26 3.49 -13.68
CA CYS A 41 -5.49 2.31 -14.07
C CYS A 41 -6.35 1.05 -14.27
N TYR A 42 -7.42 0.88 -13.49
CA TYR A 42 -8.18 -0.37 -13.41
C TYR A 42 -9.70 -0.23 -13.54
N ASP A 43 -10.24 0.98 -13.76
CA ASP A 43 -11.69 1.27 -13.86
C ASP A 43 -12.49 0.86 -12.60
N GLU A 44 -11.80 0.80 -11.46
CA GLU A 44 -12.36 0.46 -10.15
C GLU A 44 -12.31 1.67 -9.20
N ILE A 45 -13.39 1.89 -8.44
CA ILE A 45 -13.51 3.08 -7.56
C ILE A 45 -12.43 3.11 -6.46
N THR A 46 -12.00 1.94 -5.98
CA THR A 46 -10.98 1.82 -4.92
C THR A 46 -10.18 0.54 -5.09
N PRO A 47 -8.89 0.55 -4.72
CA PRO A 47 -8.11 -0.67 -4.66
C PRO A 47 -8.73 -1.69 -3.70
N PRO A 48 -8.71 -2.99 -4.06
CA PRO A 48 -9.04 -4.07 -3.15
C PRO A 48 -8.20 -4.01 -1.86
N ALA A 49 -8.77 -4.47 -0.74
CA ALA A 49 -8.09 -4.40 0.56
C ALA A 49 -6.73 -5.12 0.56
N ASN A 50 -6.62 -6.27 -0.12
CA ASN A 50 -5.37 -7.02 -0.23
C ASN A 50 -4.27 -6.23 -0.96
N VAL A 51 -4.61 -5.36 -1.92
CA VAL A 51 -3.62 -4.52 -2.62
C VAL A 51 -2.99 -3.53 -1.64
N ILE A 52 -3.80 -2.89 -0.78
CA ILE A 52 -3.29 -1.99 0.26
C ILE A 52 -2.37 -2.74 1.23
N GLU A 53 -2.74 -3.97 1.59
CA GLU A 53 -1.90 -4.81 2.44
C GLU A 53 -0.59 -5.21 1.78
N ASP A 54 -0.62 -5.56 0.50
CA ASP A 54 0.56 -5.92 -0.29
C ASP A 54 1.50 -4.71 -0.43
N ILE A 55 0.98 -3.50 -0.60
CA ILE A 55 1.75 -2.24 -0.57
C ILE A 55 2.45 -2.06 0.79
N VAL A 56 1.71 -2.22 1.89
CA VAL A 56 2.26 -2.05 3.25
C VAL A 56 3.30 -3.11 3.56
N VAL A 57 3.06 -4.39 3.21
CA VAL A 57 4.04 -5.48 3.38
C VAL A 57 5.30 -5.19 2.57
N SER A 58 5.15 -4.80 1.30
CA SER A 58 6.27 -4.53 0.39
C SER A 58 7.10 -3.32 0.80
N SER A 59 6.53 -2.43 1.61
CA SER A 59 7.27 -1.29 2.15
C SER A 59 8.28 -1.66 3.24
N GLU A 60 8.10 -2.81 3.91
CA GLU A 60 8.88 -3.20 5.09
C GLU A 60 9.02 -2.07 6.14
N GLY A 61 8.02 -1.19 6.26
CA GLY A 61 8.02 -0.04 7.19
C GLY A 61 8.78 1.20 6.71
N SER A 62 9.32 1.22 5.49
CA SER A 62 10.02 2.37 4.92
C SER A 62 9.15 3.16 3.96
N LEU A 63 9.08 4.48 4.13
CA LEU A 63 8.36 5.37 3.21
C LEU A 63 8.90 5.29 1.76
N ALA A 64 10.22 5.15 1.58
CA ALA A 64 10.81 5.04 0.24
C ALA A 64 10.38 3.76 -0.48
N LYS A 65 10.35 2.63 0.24
CA LYS A 65 9.82 1.37 -0.30
C LYS A 65 8.31 1.42 -0.48
N LEU A 66 7.58 2.15 0.38
CA LEU A 66 6.15 2.39 0.21
C LEU A 66 5.84 3.11 -1.10
N ILE A 67 6.59 4.17 -1.44
CA ILE A 67 6.47 4.87 -2.73
C ILE A 67 6.71 3.91 -3.90
N SER A 68 7.73 3.07 -3.79
CA SER A 68 8.06 2.08 -4.83
C SER A 68 6.94 1.04 -5.00
N ALA A 69 6.40 0.54 -3.89
CA ALA A 69 5.29 -0.41 -3.88
C ALA A 69 3.98 0.20 -4.38
N ALA A 70 3.68 1.45 -3.99
CA ALA A 70 2.52 2.20 -4.47
C ALA A 70 2.58 2.42 -5.99
N ARG A 71 3.75 2.83 -6.51
CA ARG A 71 3.98 2.92 -7.96
C ARG A 71 3.77 1.57 -8.64
N LEU A 72 4.31 0.49 -8.08
CA LEU A 72 4.14 -0.85 -8.63
C LEU A 72 2.66 -1.26 -8.65
N ALA A 73 1.90 -0.98 -7.59
CA ALA A 73 0.48 -1.28 -7.50
C ALA A 73 -0.32 -0.72 -8.69
N VAL A 74 -0.08 0.55 -9.03
CA VAL A 74 -0.82 1.25 -10.09
C VAL A 74 -0.34 0.89 -11.49
N THR A 75 0.91 0.44 -11.64
CA THR A 75 1.45 0.02 -12.95
C THR A 75 1.25 -1.47 -13.25
N ASP A 76 1.36 -2.31 -12.22
CA ASP A 76 1.23 -3.77 -12.27
C ASP A 76 0.93 -4.34 -10.87
N ALA A 77 -0.36 -4.49 -10.55
CA ALA A 77 -0.80 -5.03 -9.27
C ALA A 77 -0.41 -6.52 -9.07
N ARG A 78 -0.12 -7.26 -10.15
CA ARG A 78 0.27 -8.66 -10.06
C ARG A 78 1.71 -8.80 -9.60
N ASP A 79 2.60 -7.97 -10.13
CA ASP A 79 3.99 -7.92 -9.68
C ASP A 79 4.09 -7.48 -8.21
N LEU A 80 3.24 -6.56 -7.77
CA LEU A 80 3.11 -6.22 -6.35
C LEU A 80 2.73 -7.45 -5.50
N GLN A 81 1.72 -8.21 -5.94
CA GLN A 81 1.27 -9.40 -5.21
C GLN A 81 2.40 -10.43 -5.07
N LEU A 82 3.15 -10.67 -6.15
CA LEU A 82 4.31 -11.58 -6.13
C LEU A 82 5.41 -11.09 -5.20
N LEU A 83 5.69 -9.78 -5.21
CA LEU A 83 6.67 -9.16 -4.29
C LEU A 83 6.25 -9.35 -2.83
N ALA A 84 4.99 -9.08 -2.50
CA ALA A 84 4.46 -9.24 -1.15
C ALA A 84 4.54 -10.70 -0.68
N GLU A 85 4.21 -11.66 -1.55
CA GLU A 85 4.32 -13.09 -1.28
C GLU A 85 5.77 -13.53 -1.04
N ASP A 86 6.72 -13.00 -1.80
CA ASP A 86 8.15 -13.26 -1.61
C ASP A 86 8.69 -12.69 -0.29
N ILE A 87 8.17 -11.56 0.17
CA ILE A 87 8.50 -10.99 1.48
C ILE A 87 7.88 -11.83 2.60
N ARG A 88 6.58 -12.20 2.50
CA ARG A 88 5.89 -13.05 3.47
C ARG A 88 6.52 -14.43 3.62
N SER A 89 6.95 -15.04 2.51
CA SER A 89 7.64 -16.34 2.51
C SER A 89 9.11 -16.26 2.96
N GLY A 90 9.63 -15.07 3.27
CA GLY A 90 11.02 -14.85 3.69
C GLY A 90 12.05 -15.03 2.57
N ARG A 91 11.62 -15.20 1.32
CA ARG A 91 12.50 -15.29 0.14
C ARG A 91 13.14 -13.95 -0.20
N GLY A 92 12.46 -12.83 0.07
CA GLY A 92 12.97 -11.48 -0.19
C GLY A 92 14.22 -11.08 0.61
N ARG A 93 14.42 -11.67 1.80
CA ARG A 93 15.50 -11.28 2.74
C ARG A 93 16.88 -11.87 2.41
N ARG A 94 16.98 -12.73 1.39
CA ARG A 94 18.23 -13.41 0.96
C ARG A 94 18.93 -12.75 -0.23
N ARG A 95 18.41 -11.64 -0.74
CA ARG A 95 18.91 -10.96 -1.96
C ARG A 95 19.61 -9.62 -1.70
N ASN A 96 19.87 -9.26 -0.44
CA ASN A 96 20.60 -8.04 -0.09
C ASN A 96 21.87 -8.36 0.68
#